data_AF-A0A2T6BKA1-F1
#
_entry.id   AF-A0A2T6BKA1-F1
#
_cell.length_a   1.000
_cell.length_b   1.000
_cell.length_c   1.000
_cell.angle_alpha   90.00
_cell.angle_beta   90.00
_cell.angle_gamma   90.00
#
_symmetry.space_group_name_H-M   'P 1'
#
loop_
_entity.id
_entity.type
_entity.pdbx_description
1 polymer ?
#
loop_
_entity_poly.entity_id
_entity_poly.type
_entity_poly.pdbx_seq_one_letter_code
_entity_poly.pdbx_strand_id
1 'polypeptide(L)' 'MLTPMFINNMPPLGWLLLAVVVLVLFGRGKISSMMGEVGKGISSFKKGVKDGTKELEDQDAEVARDVTPETEDEKDKT' A
#
# COMPACT_ATOMS: atom_id res chain seq x y z
N MET A 1 -6.58 -26.27 25.87
CA MET A 1 -6.82 -24.95 25.26
C MET A 1 -7.76 -25.16 24.09
N LEU A 2 -8.98 -24.65 24.22
CA LEU A 2 -10.09 -24.90 23.31
C LEU A 2 -9.93 -23.99 22.09
N THR A 3 -9.13 -24.38 21.09
CA THR A 3 -9.23 -23.75 19.78
C THR A 3 -10.52 -24.24 19.14
N PRO A 4 -11.50 -23.36 18.94
CA PRO A 4 -12.75 -23.81 18.38
C PRO A 4 -12.60 -24.16 16.90
N MET A 5 -12.95 -25.41 16.55
CA MET A 5 -12.95 -25.92 15.18
C MET A 5 -13.86 -25.14 14.21
N PHE A 6 -14.64 -24.15 14.67
CA PHE A 6 -15.49 -23.32 13.82
C PHE A 6 -14.73 -22.31 12.94
N ILE A 7 -13.45 -22.02 13.23
CA ILE A 7 -12.67 -21.03 12.47
C ILE A 7 -11.97 -21.67 11.26
N ASN A 8 -11.55 -22.93 11.36
CA ASN A 8 -10.64 -23.53 10.38
C ASN A 8 -11.34 -24.30 9.23
N ASN A 9 -12.64 -24.61 9.35
CA ASN A 9 -13.36 -25.38 8.33
C ASN A 9 -14.77 -24.83 8.04
N MET A 10 -14.98 -23.52 8.22
CA MET A 10 -16.25 -22.89 7.86
C MET A 10 -16.40 -22.95 6.33
N PRO A 11 -17.45 -23.59 5.78
CA PRO A 11 -17.66 -23.59 4.35
C PRO A 11 -17.72 -22.14 3.84
N PRO A 12 -17.41 -21.87 2.56
CA PRO A 12 -17.50 -20.53 1.97
C PRO A 12 -18.87 -19.85 2.18
N LEU A 13 -19.89 -20.62 2.53
CA LEU A 13 -21.22 -20.19 2.99
C LEU A 13 -21.21 -19.30 4.24
N GLY A 14 -20.25 -19.48 5.16
CA GLY A 14 -20.18 -18.70 6.41
C GLY A 14 -19.80 -17.23 6.20
N TRP A 15 -18.79 -17.01 5.36
CA TRP A 15 -18.39 -15.66 4.93
C TRP A 15 -19.50 -14.99 4.11
N LEU A 16 -20.22 -15.75 3.28
CA LEU A 16 -21.37 -15.25 2.52
C LEU A 16 -22.51 -14.77 3.43
N LEU A 17 -22.85 -15.55 4.47
CA LEU A 17 -23.85 -15.17 5.46
C LEU A 17 -23.46 -13.87 6.18
N LEU A 18 -22.18 -13.75 6.58
CA LEU A 18 -21.66 -12.54 7.22
C LEU A 18 -21.77 -11.31 6.30
N ALA A 19 -21.40 -11.46 5.02
CA ALA A 19 -21.53 -10.37 4.04
C ALA A 19 -22.99 -9.93 3.84
N VAL A 20 -23.94 -10.87 3.80
CA VAL A 20 -25.37 -10.57 3.68
C VAL A 20 -25.89 -9.84 4.93
N VAL A 21 -25.52 -10.28 6.14
CA VAL A 21 -25.93 -9.64 7.39
C VAL A 21 -25.44 -8.19 7.45
N VAL A 22 -24.17 -7.95 7.11
CA VAL A 22 -23.61 -6.60 7.06
C VAL A 22 -24.32 -5.75 5.99
N LEU A 23 -24.59 -6.32 4.81
CA LEU A 23 -25.32 -5.63 3.74
C LEU A 23 -26.75 -5.24 4.15
N VAL A 24 -27.45 -6.07 4.94
CA VAL A 24 -28.81 -5.77 5.43
C VAL A 24 -28.79 -4.71 6.52
N LEU A 25 -27.86 -4.77 7.48
CA LEU A 25 -27.73 -3.80 8.57
C LEU A 25 -27.32 -2.40 8.07
N PHE A 26 -26.37 -2.34 7.15
CA PHE A 26 -25.87 -1.09 6.61
C PHE A 26 -26.65 -0.63 5.36
N GLY A 27 -27.29 -1.56 4.64
CA GLY A 27 -28.03 -1.29 3.40
C GLY A 27 -27.11 -1.11 2.19
N ARG A 28 -27.55 -1.58 1.02
CA ARG A 28 -26.80 -1.49 -0.26
C ARG A 28 -26.36 -0.07 -0.65
N GLY A 29 -27.12 0.95 -0.26
CA GLY A 29 -26.86 2.35 -0.62
C GLY A 29 -25.75 2.99 0.21
N LYS A 30 -25.77 2.79 1.54
CA LYS A 30 -24.81 3.45 2.44
C LYS A 30 -23.40 2.89 2.27
N ILE A 31 -23.27 1.58 2.06
CA ILE A 31 -21.97 0.93 1.83
C ILE A 31 -21.29 1.47 0.56
N SER A 32 -22.04 1.66 -0.53
CA SER A 32 -21.48 2.14 -1.81
C SER A 32 -20.96 3.58 -1.71
N SER A 33 -21.73 4.47 -1.08
CA SER A 33 -21.30 5.86 -0.84
C SER A 33 -20.06 5.93 0.05
N MET A 34 -20.05 5.19 1.17
CA MET A 34 -18.90 5.16 2.08
C MET A 34 -17.66 4.53 1.44
N MET A 35 -17.83 3.44 0.68
CA MET A 35 -16.71 2.78 -0.01
C MET A 35 -16.13 3.64 -1.13
N GLY A 36 -16.93 4.50 -1.76
CA GLY A 36 -16.46 5.50 -2.72
C GLY A 36 -15.60 6.59 -2.07
N GLU A 37 -16.02 7.13 -0.92
CA GLU A 37 -15.26 8.14 -0.17
C GLU A 37 -13.98 7.57 0.43
N VAL A 38 -14.07 6.39 1.06
CA VAL A 38 -12.92 5.65 1.60
C VAL A 38 -11.96 5.22 0.49
N GLY A 39 -12.47 4.76 -0.66
CA GLY A 39 -11.67 4.37 -1.82
C GLY A 39 -10.86 5.52 -2.40
N LYS A 40 -11.42 6.73 -2.45
CA LYS A 40 -10.68 7.94 -2.82
C LYS A 40 -9.59 8.27 -1.80
N GLY A 41 -9.90 8.18 -0.50
CA GLY A 41 -8.92 8.40 0.58
C GLY A 41 -7.73 7.43 0.50
N ILE A 42 -8.01 6.13 0.35
CA ILE A 42 -6.97 5.09 0.20
C ILE A 42 -6.17 5.29 -1.09
N SER A 43 -6.81 5.68 -2.21
CA SER A 43 -6.13 5.93 -3.48
C SER A 43 -5.16 7.11 -3.39
N SER A 44 -5.59 8.23 -2.82
CA SER A 44 -4.72 9.39 -2.59
C SER A 44 -3.61 9.10 -1.59
N PHE A 45 -3.89 8.31 -0.55
CA PHE A 45 -2.86 7.85 0.40
C PHE A 45 -1.83 6.98 -0.29
N LYS A 46 -2.27 5.98 -1.07
CA LYS A 46 -1.38 5.09 -1.83
C LYS A 46 -0.53 5.88 -2.84
N LYS A 47 -1.12 6.88 -3.51
CA LYS A 47 -0.41 7.76 -4.44
C LYS A 47 0.62 8.61 -3.71
N GLY A 48 0.24 9.28 -2.62
CA GLY A 48 1.16 10.08 -1.81
C GLY A 48 2.32 9.29 -1.22
N VAL A 49 2.08 8.06 -0.76
CA VAL A 49 3.15 7.16 -0.27
C VAL A 49 4.09 6.78 -1.41
N LYS A 50 3.55 6.41 -2.59
CA LYS A 50 4.37 6.01 -3.74
C LYS A 50 5.18 7.15 -4.33
N ASP A 51 4.60 8.35 -4.38
CA ASP A 51 5.28 9.56 -4.83
C ASP A 51 6.38 9.95 -3.82
N GLY A 52 6.12 9.86 -2.51
CA GLY A 52 7.12 10.09 -1.47
C GLY A 52 8.27 9.07 -1.49
N THR A 53 7.99 7.77 -1.72
CA THR A 53 9.06 6.77 -1.89
C THR A 53 9.91 7.05 -3.12
N LYS A 54 9.27 7.44 -4.23
CA LYS A 54 9.98 7.75 -5.47
C LYS A 54 10.85 9.00 -5.34
N GLU A 55 10.35 10.03 -4.66
CA GLU A 55 11.09 11.28 -4.43
C GLU A 55 12.29 11.08 -3.49
N LEU A 56 12.23 10.08 -2.60
CA LEU A 56 13.38 9.64 -1.81
C LEU A 56 14.39 8.87 -2.65
N GLU A 57 13.94 7.94 -3.52
CA GLU A 57 14.86 7.22 -4.44
C GLU A 57 15.54 8.15 -5.47
N ASP A 58 14.82 9.14 -6.01
CA ASP A 58 15.38 10.13 -6.94
C ASP A 58 16.35 11.10 -6.21
N GLN A 59 16.09 11.47 -4.94
CA GLN A 59 17.02 12.27 -4.12
C GLN A 59 18.27 11.48 -3.71
N ASP A 60 18.14 10.21 -3.33
CA ASP A 60 19.30 9.33 -3.07
C ASP A 60 20.13 9.12 -4.34
N ALA A 61 19.50 9.05 -5.53
CA ALA A 61 20.21 8.95 -6.81
C ALA A 61 20.92 10.25 -7.22
N GLU A 62 20.38 11.43 -6.85
CA GLU A 62 21.03 12.73 -7.09
C GLU A 62 22.18 12.97 -6.10
N VAL A 63 22.00 12.64 -4.81
CA VAL A 63 23.06 12.71 -3.78
C VAL A 63 24.17 11.70 -4.07
N ALA A 64 23.87 10.49 -4.56
CA ALA A 64 24.88 9.50 -4.94
C ALA A 64 25.69 9.91 -6.19
N ARG A 65 25.17 10.79 -7.05
CA ARG A 65 25.89 11.34 -8.21
C ARG A 65 26.86 12.46 -7.83
N ASP A 66 26.55 13.22 -6.77
CA ASP A 66 27.37 14.34 -6.28
C ASP A 66 28.65 13.89 -5.51
N VAL A 67 28.75 12.61 -5.13
CA VAL A 67 29.92 12.04 -4.44
C VAL A 67 30.86 11.23 -5.34
N THR A 68 30.73 11.33 -6.67
CA THR A 68 31.80 10.87 -7.57
C THR A 68 32.77 12.04 -7.77
N PRO A 69 33.92 12.11 -7.05
CA PRO A 69 34.92 13.11 -7.38
C PRO A 69 35.33 12.94 -8.85
N GLU A 70 35.30 14.03 -9.61
CA GLU A 70 35.96 14.13 -10.89
C GLU A 70 37.38 13.60 -10.70
N THR A 71 37.64 12.39 -11.20
CA THR A 71 38.99 11.86 -11.28
C THR A 71 39.63 12.49 -12.51
N GLU A 72 39.82 13.80 -12.46
CA GLU A 72 40.77 14.53 -13.28
C GLU A 72 41.96 14.87 -12.38
N ASP A 73 42.88 13.93 -12.22
CA ASP A 73 44.26 14.26 -11.91
C ASP A 73 45.17 13.47 -12.85
N GLU A 74 45.57 14.19 -13.89
CA GLU A 74 46.74 13.93 -14.73
C GLU A 74 47.99 13.72 -13.84
N LYS A 75 48.52 12.49 -13.86
CA LYS A 75 49.90 12.10 -13.52
C LYS A 75 50.12 10.71 -14.16
N ASP A 76 51.22 10.37 -14.81
CA ASP A 76 52.50 11.00 -14.98
C ASP A 76 53.15 10.26 -16.15
N LYS A 77 53.73 11.03 -17.06
CA LYS A 77 54.65 10.54 -18.07
C LYS A 77 55.97 10.18 -17.39
N THR A 78 56.16 8.92 -17.00
CA THR A 78 57.50 8.34 -16.80
C THR A 78 57.52 6.83 -17.07
#